data_AF-A0A7S2SNF0-F1
#
_entry.id   AF-A0A7S2SNF0-F1
#
_cell.length_a   1.000
_cell.length_b   1.000
_cell.length_c   1.000
_cell.angle_alpha   90.00
_cell.angle_beta   90.00
_cell.angle_gamma   90.00
#
_symmetry.space_group_name_H-M   'P 1'
#
loop_
_entity.id
_entity.type
_entity.pdbx_description
1 polymer ?
#
loop_
_entity_poly.entity_id
_entity_poly.type
_entity_poly.pdbx_seq_one_letter_code
_entity_poly.pdbx_strand_id
1 'polypeptide(L)'
;PFNVQFLAKGDDVKVIECNLRASRSFPFVSKTMGVDFIEAATKVMLGADYSDMPLPQLGELGKPQGYVGCKAPMFSFTRLRGADPVLGVEMASTGEVACFGADKHEAFLKALLSTGFKIPEKNVL
;
A
#
# COMPACT_ATOMS: atom_id res chain seq x y z
N PRO A 1 -5.95 -0.81 16.29
CA PRO A 1 -5.02 -0.68 15.13
C PRO A 1 -4.61 0.79 14.93
N PHE A 2 -3.41 1.06 14.44
CA PHE A 2 -2.94 2.43 14.18
C PHE A 2 -2.00 2.46 12.98
N ASN A 3 -1.71 3.66 12.46
CA ASN A 3 -0.62 3.89 11.50
C ASN A 3 0.14 5.17 11.81
N VAL A 4 1.43 5.18 11.49
CA VAL A 4 2.30 6.36 11.58
C VAL A 4 2.90 6.63 10.22
N GLN A 5 2.94 7.90 9.81
CA GLN A 5 3.60 8.33 8.58
C GLN A 5 4.91 9.03 8.92
N PHE A 6 5.95 8.76 8.14
CA PHE A 6 7.30 9.29 8.37
C PHE A 6 7.85 9.99 7.13
N LEU A 7 8.66 11.02 7.35
CA LEU A 7 9.60 11.58 6.38
C LEU A 7 10.98 10.98 6.69
N ALA A 8 11.63 10.38 5.70
CA ALA A 8 12.98 9.82 5.85
C ALA A 8 13.93 10.42 4.80
N LYS A 9 15.06 10.97 5.24
CA LYS A 9 16.11 11.51 4.36
C LYS A 9 17.49 11.18 4.94
N GLY A 10 18.20 10.23 4.32
CA GLY A 10 19.41 9.68 4.92
C GLY A 10 19.08 9.04 6.25
N ASP A 11 19.79 9.45 7.31
CA ASP A 11 19.56 8.96 8.68
C ASP A 11 18.49 9.76 9.45
N ASP A 12 18.02 10.89 8.89
CA ASP A 12 16.99 11.72 9.52
C ASP A 12 15.60 11.12 9.29
N VAL A 13 14.92 10.74 10.38
CA VAL A 13 13.54 10.24 10.37
C VAL A 13 12.66 11.16 11.23
N LYS A 14 11.60 11.71 10.63
CA LYS A 14 10.63 12.59 11.30
C LYS A 14 9.21 12.04 11.17
N VAL A 15 8.42 12.17 12.23
CA VAL A 15 6.99 11.82 12.21
C VAL A 15 6.21 12.93 11.51
N ILE A 16 5.35 12.56 10.57
CA ILE A 16 4.39 13.47 9.93
C ILE A 16 3.10 13.48 10.75
N GLU A 17 2.49 12.31 10.92
CA GLU A 17 1.24 12.14 11.67
C GLU A 17 1.08 10.72 12.21
N CYS A 18 0.20 10.56 13.20
CA CYS A 18 -0.25 9.27 13.71
C CYS A 18 -1.77 9.22 13.67
N ASN A 19 -2.33 8.17 13.06
CA ASN A 19 -3.76 7.90 13.09
C ASN A 19 -4.00 6.66 13.95
N LEU A 20 -4.74 6.82 15.06
CA LEU A 20 -5.15 5.73 15.94
C LEU A 20 -6.36 4.96 15.38
N ARG A 21 -6.25 4.53 14.12
CA ARG A 21 -7.26 3.74 13.39
C ARG A 21 -6.57 2.93 12.29
N ALA A 22 -7.33 2.02 11.68
CA ALA A 22 -6.87 1.34 10.48
C ALA A 22 -6.63 2.36 9.35
N SER A 23 -5.52 2.18 8.63
CA SER A 23 -5.22 2.95 7.43
C SER A 23 -5.73 2.22 6.18
N ARG A 24 -5.80 2.95 5.07
CA ARG A 24 -6.14 2.40 3.75
C ARG A 24 -5.14 1.36 3.22
N SER A 25 -3.97 1.21 3.83
CA SER A 25 -2.98 0.20 3.42
C SER A 25 -3.15 -1.14 4.14
N PHE A 26 -3.99 -1.24 5.17
CA PHE A 26 -4.21 -2.49 5.91
C PHE A 26 -4.56 -3.67 5.00
N PRO A 27 -5.54 -3.60 4.07
CA PRO A 27 -5.87 -4.72 3.21
C PRO A 27 -4.69 -5.18 2.35
N PHE A 28 -3.92 -4.23 1.81
CA PHE A 28 -2.73 -4.51 1.00
C PHE A 28 -1.62 -5.19 1.82
N VAL A 29 -1.31 -4.65 3.01
CA VAL A 29 -0.30 -5.22 3.89
C VAL A 29 -0.72 -6.61 4.36
N SER A 30 -1.99 -6.80 4.76
CA SER A 30 -2.49 -8.11 5.17
C SER A 30 -2.32 -9.17 4.09
N LYS A 31 -2.70 -8.86 2.84
CA LYS A 31 -2.55 -9.80 1.72
C LYS A 31 -1.09 -10.04 1.33
N THR A 32 -0.24 -9.03 1.46
CA THR A 32 1.19 -9.13 1.15
C THR A 32 1.96 -9.92 2.22
N MET A 33 1.51 -9.89 3.47
CA MET A 33 2.17 -10.60 4.57
C MET A 33 1.56 -11.98 4.85
N GLY A 34 0.38 -12.27 4.29
CA GLY A 34 -0.35 -13.50 4.56
C GLY A 34 -1.02 -13.54 5.95
N VAL A 35 -1.24 -12.38 6.58
CA VAL A 35 -1.77 -12.26 7.94
C VAL A 35 -2.89 -11.22 7.95
N ASP A 36 -4.05 -11.54 8.53
CA ASP A 36 -5.12 -10.55 8.66
C ASP A 36 -4.91 -9.66 9.90
N PHE A 37 -4.35 -8.46 9.66
CA PHE A 37 -4.15 -7.47 10.71
C PHE A 37 -5.45 -6.91 11.30
N ILE A 38 -6.56 -6.95 10.55
CA ILE A 38 -7.86 -6.47 11.07
C ILE A 38 -8.45 -7.52 12.00
N GLU A 39 -8.37 -8.80 11.65
CA GLU A 39 -8.74 -9.90 12.55
C GLU A 39 -7.93 -9.82 13.86
N ALA A 40 -6.61 -9.71 13.74
CA ALA A 40 -5.72 -9.59 14.90
C ALA A 40 -6.06 -8.38 15.78
N ALA A 41 -6.25 -7.21 15.17
CA ALA A 41 -6.64 -6.01 15.90
C ALA A 41 -8.01 -6.18 16.58
N THR A 42 -8.95 -6.87 15.95
CA THR A 42 -10.29 -7.14 16.51
C THR A 42 -10.21 -8.08 17.70
N LYS A 43 -9.46 -9.19 17.59
CA LYS A 43 -9.22 -10.11 18.71
C LYS A 43 -8.62 -9.40 19.90
N VAL A 44 -7.59 -8.55 19.68
CA VAL A 44 -6.98 -7.73 20.73
C VAL A 44 -7.98 -6.80 21.40
N MET A 45 -8.81 -6.09 20.61
CA MET A 45 -9.83 -5.17 21.16
C MET A 45 -10.91 -5.88 21.98
N LEU A 46 -11.22 -7.14 21.66
CA LEU A 46 -12.20 -7.96 22.37
C LEU A 46 -11.61 -8.79 23.51
N GLY A 47 -10.29 -8.76 23.71
CA GLY A 47 -9.60 -9.64 24.66
C GLY A 47 -9.66 -11.12 24.31
N ALA A 48 -9.90 -11.45 23.03
CA ALA A 48 -9.87 -12.82 22.54
C ALA A 48 -8.44 -13.31 22.35
N ASP A 49 -8.24 -14.63 22.40
CA ASP A 49 -6.94 -15.23 22.13
C ASP A 49 -6.53 -15.01 20.66
N TYR A 50 -5.28 -14.61 20.46
CA TYR A 50 -4.64 -14.36 19.17
C TYR A 50 -3.24 -15.00 19.11
N SER A 51 -2.87 -15.82 20.09
CA SER A 51 -1.56 -16.46 20.21
C SER A 51 -1.25 -17.44 19.06
N ASP A 52 -2.29 -17.91 18.37
CA ASP A 52 -2.22 -18.80 17.21
C ASP A 52 -1.93 -18.06 15.89
N MET A 53 -2.06 -16.72 15.88
CA MET A 53 -1.88 -15.94 14.66
C MET A 53 -0.39 -15.69 14.38
N PRO A 54 0.08 -15.87 13.12
CA PRO A 54 1.48 -15.65 12.74
C PRO A 54 1.80 -14.16 12.58
N LEU A 55 1.65 -13.37 13.65
CA LEU A 55 1.84 -11.92 13.63
C LEU A 55 3.32 -11.55 13.52
N PRO A 56 3.70 -10.64 12.60
CA PRO A 56 5.09 -10.18 12.51
C PRO A 56 5.47 -9.36 13.74
N GLN A 57 6.63 -9.66 14.33
CA GLN A 57 7.15 -8.95 15.48
C GLN A 57 8.09 -7.81 15.04
N LEU A 58 8.13 -6.75 15.86
CA LEU A 58 9.06 -5.64 15.64
C LEU A 58 10.51 -6.13 15.78
N GLY A 59 11.35 -5.87 14.78
CA GLY A 59 12.74 -6.32 14.76
C GLY A 59 12.96 -7.65 14.03
N GLU A 60 11.90 -8.41 13.75
CA GLU A 60 11.96 -9.58 12.87
C GLU A 60 11.68 -9.16 11.43
N LEU A 61 12.60 -9.47 10.51
CA LEU A 61 12.44 -9.20 9.08
C LEU A 61 11.44 -10.18 8.47
N GLY A 62 10.15 -10.00 8.75
CA GLY A 62 9.05 -10.74 8.15
C GLY A 62 8.81 -10.35 6.68
N LYS A 63 9.86 -10.25 5.86
CA LYS A 63 9.71 -9.93 4.44
C LYS A 63 8.95 -11.06 3.73
N PRO A 64 7.98 -10.76 2.85
CA PRO A 64 7.41 -11.76 1.96
C PRO A 64 8.54 -12.44 1.18
N GLN A 65 8.62 -13.76 1.22
CA GLN A 65 9.68 -14.50 0.54
C GLN A 65 9.28 -14.77 -0.91
N GLY A 66 10.15 -14.41 -1.85
CA GLY A 66 10.01 -14.74 -3.26
C GLY A 66 9.09 -13.83 -4.08
N TYR A 67 8.53 -12.75 -3.51
CA TYR A 67 7.76 -11.76 -4.26
C TYR A 67 7.78 -10.37 -3.65
N VAL A 68 7.38 -9.38 -4.45
CA VAL A 68 7.19 -7.98 -4.08
C VAL A 68 5.74 -7.58 -4.37
N GLY A 69 5.09 -6.93 -3.41
CA GLY A 69 3.79 -6.28 -3.59
C GLY A 69 3.95 -4.83 -4.03
N CYS A 70 3.18 -4.40 -5.03
CA CYS A 70 3.07 -3.00 -5.44
C CYS A 70 1.62 -2.53 -5.33
N LYS A 71 1.39 -1.42 -4.64
CA LYS A 71 0.09 -0.74 -4.56
C LYS A 71 0.17 0.56 -5.34
N ALA A 72 -0.68 0.73 -6.34
CA ALA A 72 -0.74 1.94 -7.17
C ALA A 72 -2.13 2.59 -7.11
N PRO A 73 -2.21 3.93 -7.21
CA PRO A 73 -3.49 4.64 -7.24
C PRO A 73 -4.24 4.42 -8.55
N MET A 74 -5.57 4.36 -8.46
CA MET A 74 -6.46 4.44 -9.62
C MET A 74 -7.10 5.83 -9.65
N PHE A 75 -7.13 6.46 -10.83
CA PHE A 75 -7.68 7.79 -11.02
C PHE A 75 -8.86 7.79 -12.00
N SER A 76 -9.80 8.71 -11.76
CA SER A 76 -11.01 8.88 -12.58
C SER A 76 -11.02 10.20 -13.35
N PHE A 77 -9.87 10.72 -13.77
CA PHE A 77 -9.75 12.05 -14.42
C PHE A 77 -10.64 12.18 -15.68
N THR A 78 -10.79 11.10 -16.45
CA THR A 78 -11.65 11.09 -17.65
C THR A 78 -13.13 11.29 -17.36
N ARG A 79 -13.57 11.07 -16.10
CA ARG A 79 -14.96 11.25 -15.67
C ARG A 79 -15.22 12.62 -15.01
N LEU A 80 -14.17 13.37 -14.68
CA LEU A 80 -14.27 14.67 -14.00
C LEU A 80 -13.91 15.79 -14.99
N ARG A 81 -14.93 16.36 -15.65
CA ARG A 81 -14.72 17.51 -16.56
C ARG A 81 -14.10 18.68 -15.78
N GLY A 82 -12.95 19.17 -16.25
CA GLY A 82 -12.24 20.30 -15.64
C GLY A 82 -11.26 19.91 -14.53
N ALA A 83 -11.09 18.63 -14.22
CA ALA A 83 -10.05 18.19 -13.29
C ALA A 83 -8.67 18.25 -13.96
N ASP A 84 -7.75 18.97 -13.32
CA ASP A 84 -6.34 19.00 -13.70
C ASP A 84 -5.67 17.68 -13.29
N PRO A 85 -5.06 16.91 -14.21
CA PRO A 85 -4.41 15.62 -13.89
C PRO A 85 -3.07 15.77 -13.15
N VAL A 86 -2.88 16.84 -12.37
CA VAL A 86 -1.68 17.12 -11.59
C VAL A 86 -1.89 16.72 -10.14
N LEU A 87 -0.90 16.02 -9.56
CA LEU A 87 -0.92 15.61 -8.17
C LEU A 87 -0.44 16.75 -7.27
N GLY A 88 -1.16 16.99 -6.18
CA GLY A 88 -0.79 17.96 -5.14
C GLY A 88 -0.67 17.30 -3.77
N VAL A 89 -0.74 18.13 -2.72
CA VAL A 89 -0.79 17.67 -1.32
C VAL A 89 -2.13 16.97 -1.04
N GLU A 90 -3.16 17.32 -1.79
CA GLU A 90 -4.49 16.72 -1.69
C GLU A 90 -4.58 15.39 -2.44
N MET A 91 -5.31 14.45 -1.85
CA MET A 91 -5.49 13.12 -2.41
C MET A 91 -6.54 13.15 -3.54
N ALA A 92 -6.09 13.00 -4.80
CA ALA A 92 -6.97 12.97 -5.98
C ALA A 92 -7.39 11.56 -6.46
N SER A 93 -6.75 10.49 -5.97
CA SER A 93 -7.05 9.12 -6.41
C SER A 93 -8.38 8.61 -5.87
N THR A 94 -9.13 7.84 -6.67
CA THR A 94 -10.46 7.32 -6.32
C THR A 94 -10.45 5.85 -5.93
N GLY A 95 -9.40 5.12 -6.32
CA GLY A 95 -9.24 3.71 -6.02
C GLY A 95 -7.79 3.30 -5.95
N GLU A 96 -7.56 1.99 -5.99
CA GLU A 96 -6.25 1.39 -5.88
C GLU A 96 -6.21 0.05 -6.62
N VAL A 97 -5.03 -0.28 -7.14
CA VAL A 97 -4.69 -1.61 -7.63
C VAL A 97 -3.55 -2.16 -6.80
N ALA A 98 -3.54 -3.47 -6.59
CA ALA A 98 -2.48 -4.17 -5.90
C ALA A 98 -2.02 -5.36 -6.75
N CYS A 99 -0.72 -5.44 -7.01
CA CYS A 99 -0.13 -6.49 -7.84
C CYS A 99 1.08 -7.11 -7.16
N PHE A 100 1.35 -8.37 -7.49
CA PHE A 100 2.54 -9.10 -7.06
C PHE A 100 3.45 -9.41 -8.26
N GLY A 101 4.76 -9.34 -8.04
CA GLY A 101 5.79 -9.73 -9.00
C GLY A 101 6.98 -10.37 -8.29
N ALA A 102 7.85 -11.05 -9.04
CA ALA A 102 9.09 -11.62 -8.51
C ALA A 102 10.03 -10.51 -7.98
N ASP A 103 9.99 -9.34 -8.59
CA ASP A 103 10.72 -8.15 -8.15
C ASP A 103 9.87 -6.87 -8.25
N LYS A 104 10.47 -5.74 -7.83
CA LYS A 104 9.83 -4.42 -7.86
C LYS A 104 9.48 -3.93 -9.27
N HIS A 105 10.25 -4.32 -10.29
CA HIS A 105 10.05 -3.88 -11.67
C HIS A 105 8.85 -4.57 -12.27
N GLU A 106 8.75 -5.89 -12.08
CA GLU A 106 7.61 -6.68 -12.53
C GLU A 106 6.32 -6.26 -11.80
N ALA A 107 6.37 -6.12 -10.47
CA ALA A 107 5.21 -5.70 -9.67
C ALA A 107 4.72 -4.30 -10.09
N PHE A 108 5.63 -3.38 -10.37
CA PHE A 108 5.31 -2.03 -10.83
C PHE A 108 4.71 -2.03 -12.24
N LEU A 109 5.29 -2.79 -13.18
CA LEU A 109 4.76 -2.88 -14.55
C LEU A 109 3.35 -3.48 -14.56
N LYS A 110 3.12 -4.54 -13.78
CA LYS A 110 1.79 -5.11 -13.58
C LYS A 110 0.80 -4.10 -13.00
N ALA A 111 1.23 -3.29 -12.02
CA ALA A 111 0.39 -2.26 -11.43
C ALA A 111 0.01 -1.19 -12.46
N LEU A 112 0.96 -0.72 -13.28
CA LEU A 112 0.70 0.23 -14.38
C LEU A 112 -0.30 -0.33 -15.40
N LEU A 113 -0.09 -1.57 -15.86
CA LEU A 113 -1.03 -2.22 -16.78
C LEU A 113 -2.43 -2.34 -16.14
N SER A 114 -2.50 -2.66 -14.85
CA SER A 114 -3.77 -2.80 -14.11
C SER A 114 -4.51 -1.47 -13.92
N THR A 115 -3.82 -0.33 -13.93
CA THR A 115 -4.48 1.00 -13.93
C THR A 115 -4.96 1.42 -15.32
N GLY A 116 -4.70 0.61 -16.36
CA GLY A 116 -5.06 0.90 -17.75
C GLY A 116 -4.00 1.65 -18.54
N PHE A 117 -2.80 1.83 -17.99
CA PHE A 117 -1.66 2.36 -18.75
C PHE A 117 -1.27 1.38 -19.86
N LYS A 118 -0.98 1.91 -21.04
CA LYS A 118 -0.48 1.12 -22.18
C LYS A 118 1.01 1.37 -22.35
N ILE A 119 1.78 0.29 -22.40
CA ILE A 119 3.23 0.38 -22.65
C ILE A 119 3.44 1.03 -24.02
N PRO A 120 4.22 2.11 -24.12
CA PRO A 120 4.47 2.77 -25.39
C PRO A 120 5.28 1.85 -26.32
N GLU A 121 4.79 1.64 -27.54
CA GLU A 121 5.47 0.86 -28.58
C GLU A 121 6.33 1.74 -29.50
N LYS A 122 6.20 3.06 -29.38
CA LYS A 122 6.87 4.08 -30.20
C LYS A 122 7.52 5.12 -29.28
N ASN A 123 7.89 6.25 -29.87
CA ASN A 123 8.60 7.33 -29.19
C ASN A 123 7.85 7.85 -27.96
N VAL A 124 8.61 8.17 -26.91
CA VAL A 124 8.19 8.93 -25.74
C VAL A 124 8.45 10.41 -26.05
N LEU A 125 7.44 11.26 -25.84
CA LEU A 125 7.50 12.71 -26.08
C LEU A 125 8.33 13.43 -25.01
#